data_AF-A0A520BHX0-F1
#
_entry.id   AF-A0A520BHX0-F1
#
_cell.length_a   1.000
_cell.length_b   1.000
_cell.length_c   1.000
_cell.angle_alpha   90.00
_cell.angle_beta   90.00
_cell.angle_gamma   90.00
#
_symmetry.space_group_name_H-M   'P 1'
#
loop_
_entity.id
_entity.type
_entity.pdbx_description
1 polymer ?
#
loop_
_entity_poly.entity_id
_entity_poly.type
_entity_poly.pdbx_seq_one_letter_code
_entity_poly.pdbx_strand_id
1 'polypeptide(L)'
;YLLDITPNFIYIKQGDAQEIAAGAYAQMMLSPESDLLVGSNYRVDDAAIAFLGIHHKSMVFGVSYDFNTSSLNRATGSRGGLELSVSFTSRKGIVGPNFFCPRL
;
A
#
# COMPACT_ATOMS: atom_id res chain seq x y z
N TYR A 1 -12.29 11.86 -6.26
CA TYR A 1 -13.02 12.73 -5.33
C TYR A 1 -11.99 13.51 -4.53
N LEU A 2 -12.35 14.32 -3.52
CA LEU A 2 -11.33 14.94 -2.64
C LEU A 2 -10.63 13.89 -1.76
N LEU A 3 -11.36 12.80 -1.43
CA LEU A 3 -10.90 11.69 -0.61
C LEU A 3 -11.40 10.38 -1.24
N ASP A 4 -10.48 9.43 -1.44
CA ASP A 4 -10.77 8.07 -1.88
C ASP A 4 -10.26 7.08 -0.82
N ILE A 5 -11.03 6.04 -0.51
CA ILE A 5 -10.66 4.99 0.45
C ILE A 5 -10.65 3.66 -0.28
N THR A 6 -9.51 2.98 -0.24
CA THR A 6 -9.25 1.72 -0.92
C THR A 6 -8.96 0.63 0.11
N PRO A 7 -9.94 -0.22 0.47
CA PRO A 7 -9.66 -1.42 1.26
C PRO A 7 -8.82 -2.39 0.44
N ASN A 8 -7.98 -3.16 1.11
CA ASN A 8 -7.15 -4.18 0.48
C ASN A 8 -7.00 -5.42 1.38
N PHE A 9 -6.77 -6.54 0.73
CA PHE A 9 -6.53 -7.83 1.35
C PHE A 9 -5.53 -8.60 0.50
N ILE A 10 -4.62 -9.32 1.14
CA ILE A 10 -3.64 -10.16 0.49
C ILE A 10 -3.52 -11.50 1.21
N TYR A 11 -3.44 -12.56 0.42
CA TYR A 11 -3.09 -13.90 0.85
C TYR A 11 -1.96 -14.41 -0.03
N ILE A 12 -0.83 -14.75 0.58
CA ILE A 12 0.34 -15.31 -0.08
C ILE A 12 0.61 -16.67 0.55
N LYS A 13 0.85 -17.70 -0.26
CA LYS A 13 1.27 -19.01 0.20
C LYS A 13 2.47 -19.50 -0.61
N GLN A 14 3.51 -19.93 0.08
CA GLN A 14 4.71 -20.54 -0.50
C GLN A 14 5.12 -21.77 0.32
N GLY A 15 4.89 -22.96 -0.24
CA GLY A 15 5.05 -24.21 0.52
C GLY A 15 4.13 -24.23 1.75
N ASP A 16 4.71 -24.47 2.92
CA ASP A 16 4.01 -24.44 4.21
C ASP A 16 3.92 -23.02 4.81
N ALA A 17 4.65 -22.05 4.27
CA ALA A 17 4.56 -20.66 4.71
C ALA A 17 3.34 -19.98 4.11
N GLN A 18 2.61 -19.24 4.94
CA GLN A 18 1.50 -18.40 4.52
C GLN A 18 1.57 -17.03 5.17
N GLU A 19 1.13 -16.02 4.44
CA GLU A 19 0.98 -14.65 4.91
C GLU A 19 -0.42 -14.16 4.56
N ILE A 20 -1.14 -13.63 5.54
CA ILE A 20 -2.43 -12.98 5.37
C ILE A 20 -2.28 -11.56 5.88
N ALA A 21 -2.64 -10.57 5.07
CA ALA A 21 -2.77 -9.21 5.54
C ALA A 21 -4.03 -8.53 5.00
N ALA A 22 -4.58 -7.61 5.78
CA ALA A 22 -5.73 -6.82 5.41
C ALA A 22 -5.55 -5.38 5.87
N GLY A 23 -6.10 -4.43 5.14
CA GLY A 23 -5.96 -3.03 5.48
C GLY A 23 -6.75 -2.10 4.59
N ALA A 24 -6.42 -0.83 4.66
CA ALA A 24 -6.98 0.20 3.80
C ALA A 24 -5.99 1.34 3.63
N TYR A 25 -6.12 2.03 2.50
CA TYR A 25 -5.46 3.29 2.22
C TYR A 25 -6.51 4.37 1.98
N ALA A 26 -6.28 5.55 2.53
CA ALA A 26 -6.95 6.78 2.20
C ALA A 26 -6.02 7.63 1.33
N GLN A 27 -6.55 8.13 0.21
CA GLN A 27 -5.88 9.06 -0.69
C GLN A 27 -6.65 10.36 -0.69
N MET A 28 -5.98 11.45 -0.30
CA MET A 28 -6.57 12.79 -0.26
C MET A 28 -5.85 13.69 -1.25
N MET A 29 -6.60 14.27 -2.17
CA MET A 29 -6.05 15.18 -3.18
C MET A 29 -5.59 16.48 -2.52
N LEU A 30 -4.30 16.80 -2.65
CA LEU A 30 -3.73 18.07 -2.20
C LEU A 30 -3.66 19.08 -3.36
N SER A 31 -3.38 18.60 -4.57
CA SER A 31 -3.33 19.36 -5.80
C SER A 31 -3.61 18.45 -7.01
N PRO A 32 -3.78 18.99 -8.23
CA PRO A 32 -3.97 18.16 -9.43
C PRO A 32 -2.83 17.18 -9.73
N GLU A 33 -1.65 17.37 -9.13
CA GLU A 33 -0.47 16.55 -9.34
C GLU A 33 -0.02 15.82 -8.07
N SER A 34 -0.72 15.99 -6.95
CA SER A 34 -0.24 15.50 -5.65
C SER A 34 -1.34 15.05 -4.71
N ASP A 35 -1.11 13.90 -4.08
CA ASP A 35 -2.01 13.32 -3.10
C ASP A 35 -1.26 12.96 -1.81
N LEU A 36 -1.94 13.13 -0.68
CA LEU A 36 -1.56 12.55 0.60
C LEU A 36 -2.09 11.12 0.67
N LEU A 37 -1.24 10.17 1.02
CA LEU A 37 -1.58 8.78 1.25
C LEU A 37 -1.45 8.49 2.74
N VAL A 38 -2.50 7.95 3.36
CA VAL A 38 -2.49 7.44 4.72
C VAL A 38 -3.00 6.01 4.68
N GLY A 39 -2.32 5.07 5.31
CA GLY A 39 -2.74 3.68 5.27
C GLY A 39 -2.46 2.94 6.56
N SER A 40 -3.17 1.83 6.73
CA SER A 40 -2.86 0.85 7.76
C SER A 40 -3.11 -0.54 7.23
N ASN A 41 -2.23 -1.47 7.60
CA ASN A 41 -2.40 -2.90 7.33
C ASN A 41 -2.18 -3.71 8.59
N TYR A 42 -2.82 -4.86 8.68
CA TYR A 42 -2.61 -5.84 9.73
C TYR A 42 -2.19 -7.15 9.08
N ARG A 43 -0.96 -7.58 9.36
CA ARG A 43 -0.41 -8.86 8.94
C ARG A 43 -0.58 -9.85 10.09
N VAL A 44 -1.40 -10.88 9.85
CA VAL A 44 -1.84 -11.85 10.86
C VAL A 44 -0.62 -12.52 11.50
N ASP A 45 -0.62 -12.59 12.83
CA ASP A 45 0.44 -13.17 13.66
C ASP A 45 1.83 -12.53 13.53
N ASP A 46 1.93 -11.34 12.92
CA ASP A 46 3.19 -10.64 12.72
C ASP A 46 3.15 -9.19 13.19
N ALA A 47 2.45 -8.31 12.46
CA ALA A 47 2.53 -6.87 12.72
C ALA A 47 1.28 -6.06 12.33
N ALA A 48 1.03 -4.97 13.07
CA ALA A 48 0.18 -3.88 12.64
C ALA A 48 1.04 -2.78 12.02
N ILE A 49 0.71 -2.29 10.84
CA ILE A 49 1.56 -1.41 10.03
C ILE A 49 0.84 -0.10 9.81
N ALA A 50 1.49 1.01 10.15
CA ALA A 50 1.04 2.35 9.79
C ALA A 50 1.86 2.88 8.61
N PHE A 51 1.20 3.55 7.67
CA PHE A 51 1.81 4.10 6.46
C PHE A 51 1.40 5.55 6.23
N LEU A 52 2.38 6.36 5.83
CA LEU A 52 2.18 7.73 5.36
C LEU A 52 3.00 7.93 4.09
N GLY A 53 2.42 8.56 3.07
CA GLY A 53 3.13 8.85 1.84
C GLY A 53 2.62 10.07 1.10
N ILE A 54 3.43 10.55 0.16
CA ILE A 54 3.07 11.59 -0.79
C ILE A 54 3.22 11.00 -2.19
N HIS A 55 2.14 11.02 -2.94
CA HIS A 55 2.14 10.77 -4.37
C HIS A 55 2.34 12.11 -5.08
N HIS A 56 3.36 12.21 -5.94
CA HIS A 56 3.61 13.38 -6.77
C HIS A 56 3.91 12.92 -8.21
N LYS A 57 3.00 13.25 -9.14
CA LYS A 57 3.07 12.87 -10.57
C LYS A 57 3.15 11.35 -10.79
N SER A 58 4.37 10.84 -10.93
CA SER A 58 4.68 9.43 -11.22
C SER A 58 5.46 8.79 -10.10
N MET A 59 5.67 9.49 -8.98
CA MET A 59 6.45 9.01 -7.85
C MET A 59 5.60 8.95 -6.60
N VAL A 60 5.86 7.94 -5.76
CA VAL A 60 5.35 7.88 -4.39
C VAL A 60 6.54 7.81 -3.46
N PHE A 61 6.59 8.70 -2.48
CA PHE A 61 7.53 8.64 -1.36
C PHE A 61 6.74 8.24 -0.12
N GLY A 62 7.19 7.22 0.60
CA GLY A 62 6.46 6.68 1.73
C GLY A 62 7.36 6.40 2.93
N VAL A 63 6.75 6.42 4.09
CA VAL A 63 7.30 5.93 5.35
C VAL A 63 6.29 4.98 5.98
N SER A 64 6.77 3.86 6.51
CA SER A 64 5.97 2.92 7.28
C SER A 64 6.65 2.56 8.59
N TYR A 65 5.84 2.18 9.56
CA TYR A 65 6.30 1.56 10.79
C TYR A 65 5.47 0.32 11.07
N ASP A 66 6.12 -0.82 11.27
CA ASP A 66 5.50 -2.07 11.66
C ASP A 66 5.60 -2.28 13.19
N PHE A 67 4.46 -2.29 13.85
CA PHE A 67 4.35 -2.61 15.27
C PHE A 67 4.26 -4.12 15.42
N ASN A 68 5.24 -4.74 16.07
CA ASN A 68 5.27 -6.18 16.26
C ASN A 68 4.10 -6.64 17.16
N THR A 69 3.22 -7.47 16.62
CA THR A 69 2.07 -8.07 17.32
C THR A 69 2.20 -9.58 17.52
N SER A 70 3.27 -10.18 17.01
CA SER A 70 3.57 -11.61 17.11
C SER A 70 3.89 -12.07 18.54
N SER A 71 4.13 -13.38 18.71
CA SER A 71 4.65 -13.96 19.95
C SER A 71 6.02 -13.39 20.38
N LEU A 72 6.79 -12.81 19.45
CA LEU A 72 8.04 -12.11 19.72
C LEU A 72 7.83 -10.76 20.43
N ASN A 73 6.61 -10.24 20.49
CA ASN A 73 6.27 -8.99 21.19
C ASN A 73 6.73 -9.01 22.65
N ARG A 74 6.69 -10.17 23.32
CA ARG A 74 7.19 -10.31 24.71
C ARG A 74 8.67 -9.90 24.85
N ALA A 75 9.46 -10.09 23.82
CA ALA A 75 10.87 -9.72 23.79
C ALA A 75 11.11 -8.31 23.21
N THR A 76 10.27 -7.85 22.27
CA THR A 76 10.49 -6.57 21.57
C THR A 76 9.73 -5.39 22.17
N GLY A 77 8.71 -5.62 23.00
CA GLY A 77 7.85 -4.57 23.55
C GLY A 77 7.09 -3.82 22.46
N SER A 78 6.56 -4.55 21.48
CA SER A 78 5.85 -4.06 20.29
C SER A 78 6.67 -3.20 19.34
N ARG A 79 7.99 -3.10 19.57
CA ARG A 79 8.92 -2.47 18.63
C ARG A 79 9.04 -3.33 17.38
N GLY A 80 8.90 -2.69 16.23
CA GLY A 80 9.40 -3.22 14.97
C GLY A 80 10.36 -2.24 14.33
N GLY A 81 10.19 -2.03 13.03
CA GLY A 81 11.06 -1.34 12.10
C GLY A 81 10.43 -0.11 11.47
N LEU A 82 11.28 0.89 11.25
CA LEU A 82 10.98 2.04 10.41
C LEU A 82 11.43 1.70 8.98
N GLU A 83 10.55 1.93 8.02
CA GLU A 83 10.81 1.65 6.61
C GLU A 83 10.59 2.90 5.76
N LEU A 84 11.41 3.06 4.72
CA LEU A 84 11.31 4.13 3.75
C LEU A 84 11.10 3.52 2.36
N SER A 85 10.17 4.08 1.59
CA SER A 85 9.84 3.59 0.26
C SER A 85 9.84 4.69 -0.78
N VAL A 86 10.27 4.31 -1.99
CA VAL A 86 10.17 5.15 -3.20
C VAL A 86 9.63 4.25 -4.31
N SER A 87 8.51 4.66 -4.92
CA SER A 87 7.92 3.97 -6.07
C SER A 87 7.89 4.90 -7.27
N PHE A 88 8.13 4.37 -8.46
CA PHE A 88 7.99 5.10 -9.71
C PHE A 88 7.10 4.33 -10.68
N THR A 89 6.06 4.98 -11.19
CA THR A 89 5.14 4.42 -12.18
C THR A 89 5.34 5.13 -13.52
N SER A 90 6.04 4.46 -14.44
CA SER A 90 6.17 4.93 -15.82
C SER A 90 4.92 4.58 -16.63
N ARG A 91 4.37 5.55 -17.36
CA ARG A 91 3.37 5.28 -18.38
C ARG A 91 4.08 4.95 -19.69
N LYS A 92 4.42 3.67 -19.91
CA LYS A 92 4.69 3.18 -21.27
C LYS A 92 3.35 2.97 -21.96
N GLY A 93 2.80 4.03 -22.54
CA GLY A 93 1.63 3.90 -23.39
C GLY A 93 1.97 3.05 -24.59
N ILE A 94 1.35 1.88 -24.73
CA ILE A 94 1.13 1.34 -26.07
C ILE A 94 0.06 2.27 -26.65
N VAL A 95 0.47 3.20 -27.52
CA VAL A 95 -0.45 3.90 -28.41
C VAL A 95 -0.88 2.88 -29.48
N GLY A 96 -1.61 1.86 -29.05
CA GLY A 96 -2.29 0.94 -29.94
C GLY A 96 -3.61 1.59 -30.38
N PRO A 97 -4.13 1.29 -31.57
CA PRO A 97 -5.45 1.79 -31.95
C PRO A 97 -6.47 1.38 -30.88
N ASN A 98 -7.31 2.33 -30.45
CA ASN A 98 -8.46 2.01 -29.60
C ASN A 98 -9.27 0.93 -30.31
N PHE A 99 -9.25 -0.31 -29.81
CA PHE A 99 -10.17 -1.34 -30.25
C PHE A 99 -11.57 -0.91 -29.77
N PHE A 100 -12.27 -0.16 -30.63
CA PHE A 100 -13.71 -0.04 -30.55
C PHE A 100 -14.26 -1.45 -30.77
N CYS A 101 -14.61 -2.15 -29.71
CA CYS A 101 -15.48 -3.32 -29.84
C CYS A 101 -16.78 -2.85 -30.51
N PRO A 102 -17.14 -3.36 -31.70
CA PRO A 102 -18.44 -3.06 -32.29
C PRO A 102 -19.51 -3.54 -31.32
N ARG A 103 -20.43 -2.66 -30.95
CA ARG A 103 -21.65 -3.09 -30.27
C ARG A 103 -22.50 -3.78 -31.33
N LEU A 104 -22.76 -5.08 -31.13
CA LEU A 104 -23.81 -5.80 -31.83
C LEU A 104 -25.18 -5.21 -31.48
#